data_AF-A0A7V9ZVQ7-F1
#
_entry.id   AF-A0A7V9ZVQ7-F1
#
_cell.length_a   1.000
_cell.length_b   1.000
_cell.length_c   1.000
_cell.angle_alpha   90.00
_cell.angle_beta   90.00
_cell.angle_gamma   90.00
#
_symmetry.space_group_name_H-M   'P 1'
#
loop_
_entity.id
_entity.type
_entity.pdbx_description
1 polymer ?
#
loop_
_entity_poly.entity_id
_entity_poly.type
_entity_poly.pdbx_seq_one_letter_code
_entity_poly.pdbx_strand_id
1 'polypeptide(L)'
;SFNWKKHLDDDTIAAFQRELGELGYRFQFVTLAGFHAVCASMFDLARGYGEEGMSAYVRLQEQEFSLEEFGYTATRHQREVGAGYFDAVLDAVTGGESSTLALKGSTEEEQFVPAPTA
;
A
#
# COMPACT_ATOMS: atom_id res chain seq x y z
N SER A 1 2.68 21.72 13.38
CA SER A 1 1.89 20.61 13.91
C SER A 1 0.67 21.17 14.60
N PHE A 2 -0.53 20.66 14.30
CA PHE A 2 -1.79 21.20 14.81
C PHE A 2 -2.69 20.07 15.33
N ASN A 3 -3.43 20.34 16.41
CA ASN A 3 -4.56 19.52 16.81
C ASN A 3 -5.81 20.04 16.08
N TRP A 4 -6.08 19.51 14.88
CA TRP A 4 -7.09 20.05 13.96
C TRP A 4 -8.48 20.18 14.59
N LYS A 5 -9.02 19.10 15.18
CA LYS A 5 -10.37 19.12 15.81
C LYS A 5 -10.47 19.97 17.08
N LYS A 6 -9.35 20.33 17.70
CA LYS A 6 -9.35 21.31 18.80
C LYS A 6 -9.54 22.75 18.29
N HIS A 7 -9.16 23.02 17.04
CA HIS A 7 -9.12 24.37 16.48
C HIS A 7 -10.20 24.64 15.46
N LEU A 8 -10.68 23.63 14.75
CA LEU A 8 -11.61 23.76 13.62
C LEU A 8 -12.71 22.69 13.71
N ASP A 9 -13.90 23.05 13.23
CA ASP A 9 -14.99 22.11 13.00
C ASP A 9 -14.82 21.31 11.69
N ASP A 10 -15.67 20.31 11.50
CA ASP A 10 -15.57 19.37 10.37
C ASP A 10 -15.83 20.06 9.02
N ASP A 11 -16.75 21.03 8.96
CA ASP A 11 -17.05 21.80 7.74
C ASP A 11 -15.86 22.67 7.32
N THR A 12 -15.21 23.34 8.28
CA THR A 12 -14.02 24.16 8.03
C THR A 12 -12.83 23.30 7.61
N ILE A 13 -12.62 22.14 8.26
CA ILE A 13 -11.57 21.19 7.88
C ILE A 13 -11.77 20.71 6.43
N ALA A 14 -12.99 20.38 6.05
CA ALA A 14 -13.32 19.91 4.71
C ALA A 14 -13.07 20.99 3.62
N ALA A 15 -13.27 22.26 3.95
CA ALA A 15 -13.05 23.39 3.03
C ALA A 15 -11.60 23.91 3.02
N PHE A 16 -10.81 23.62 4.06
CA PHE A 16 -9.55 24.29 4.38
C PHE A 16 -8.59 24.46 3.20
N GLN A 17 -8.25 23.37 2.50
CA GLN A 17 -7.30 23.44 1.39
C GLN A 17 -7.84 24.19 0.18
N ARG A 18 -9.14 24.08 -0.08
CA ARG A 18 -9.81 24.77 -1.19
C ARG A 18 -9.79 26.28 -0.97
N GLU A 19 -10.17 26.73 0.22
CA GLU A 19 -10.18 28.16 0.56
C GLU A 19 -8.78 28.77 0.56
N LEU A 20 -7.77 28.06 1.08
CA LEU A 20 -6.37 28.48 0.91
C LEU A 20 -5.97 28.59 -0.56
N GLY A 21 -6.46 27.68 -1.41
CA GLY A 21 -6.26 27.75 -2.86
C GLY A 21 -6.84 29.01 -3.50
N GLU A 22 -8.03 29.43 -3.07
CA GLU A 22 -8.69 30.67 -3.55
C GLU A 22 -7.90 31.93 -3.15
N LEU A 23 -7.23 31.90 -1.99
CA LEU A 23 -6.34 32.98 -1.50
C LEU A 23 -4.95 32.99 -2.16
N GLY A 24 -4.64 32.02 -3.02
CA GLY A 24 -3.37 31.96 -3.75
C GLY A 24 -2.31 31.03 -3.14
N TYR A 25 -2.62 30.23 -2.11
CA TYR A 25 -1.72 29.19 -1.63
C TYR A 25 -1.73 27.99 -2.58
N ARG A 26 -0.89 28.07 -3.62
CA ARG A 26 -0.85 27.10 -4.74
C ARG A 26 -0.12 25.79 -4.45
N PHE A 27 0.69 25.74 -3.39
CA PHE A 27 1.38 24.53 -2.95
C PHE A 27 1.04 24.26 -1.48
N GLN A 28 0.38 23.14 -1.23
CA GLN A 28 -0.10 22.74 0.09
C GLN A 28 0.28 21.28 0.33
N PHE A 29 0.81 21.00 1.52
CA PHE A 29 1.32 19.67 1.86
C PHE A 29 1.27 19.45 3.36
N VAL A 30 1.18 18.18 3.77
CA VAL A 30 1.22 17.76 5.17
C VAL A 30 2.61 17.20 5.47
N THR A 31 3.42 17.96 6.20
CA THR A 31 4.84 17.66 6.45
C THR A 31 5.08 16.28 7.07
N LEU A 32 4.23 15.85 8.01
CA LEU A 32 4.43 14.63 8.81
C LEU A 32 3.46 13.50 8.46
N ALA A 33 2.80 13.54 7.29
CA ALA A 33 1.80 12.53 6.92
C ALA A 33 2.36 11.10 6.94
N GLY A 34 3.54 10.89 6.36
CA GLY A 34 4.20 9.57 6.33
C GLY A 34 4.56 9.06 7.73
N PHE A 35 5.06 9.92 8.61
CA PHE A 35 5.39 9.54 10.00
C PHE A 35 4.15 9.07 10.75
N HIS A 36 3.05 9.83 10.68
CA HIS A 36 1.80 9.45 11.35
C HIS A 36 1.22 8.16 10.78
N ALA A 37 1.20 8.00 9.45
CA ALA A 37 0.64 6.82 8.80
C ALA A 37 1.39 5.54 9.17
N VAL A 38 2.73 5.54 9.05
CA VAL A 38 3.57 4.36 9.34
C VAL A 38 3.55 3.99 10.82
N CYS A 39 3.67 4.98 11.72
CA CYS A 39 3.68 4.69 13.15
C CYS A 39 2.32 4.17 13.64
N ALA A 40 1.21 4.76 13.19
CA ALA A 40 -0.13 4.34 13.60
C ALA A 40 -0.45 2.93 13.07
N SER A 41 -0.27 2.68 11.77
CA SER A 41 -0.60 1.39 11.17
C SER A 41 0.20 0.24 11.77
N MET A 42 1.49 0.44 12.00
CA MET A 42 2.34 -0.57 12.63
C MET A 42 1.99 -0.80 14.10
N PHE A 43 1.65 0.26 14.85
CA PHE A 43 1.23 0.12 16.24
C PHE A 43 -0.07 -0.70 16.35
N ASP A 44 -1.06 -0.40 15.51
CA ASP A 44 -2.33 -1.15 15.48
C ASP A 44 -2.12 -2.62 15.09
N LEU A 45 -1.26 -2.89 14.09
CA LEU A 45 -0.90 -4.26 13.71
C LEU A 45 -0.19 -4.99 14.85
N ALA A 46 0.81 -4.38 15.49
CA ALA A 46 1.58 -5.01 16.57
C ALA A 46 0.70 -5.32 17.78
N ARG A 47 -0.20 -4.39 18.15
CA ARG A 47 -1.16 -4.60 19.23
C ARG A 47 -2.12 -5.75 18.92
N GLY A 48 -2.75 -5.72 17.74
CA GLY A 48 -3.66 -6.77 17.31
C GLY A 48 -2.98 -8.13 17.20
N TYR A 49 -1.74 -8.18 16.70
CA TYR A 49 -0.99 -9.42 16.60
C TYR A 49 -0.62 -9.99 17.98
N GLY A 50 -0.32 -9.13 18.96
CA GLY A 50 -0.09 -9.55 20.35
C GLY A 50 -1.33 -10.15 21.02
N GLU A 51 -2.53 -9.71 20.64
CA GLU A 51 -3.80 -10.16 21.19
C GLU A 51 -4.39 -11.37 20.43
N GLU A 52 -4.27 -11.40 19.11
CA GLU A 52 -5.03 -12.28 18.22
C GLU A 52 -4.16 -13.06 17.21
N GLY A 53 -2.85 -12.83 17.20
CA GLY A 53 -1.90 -13.47 16.29
C GLY A 53 -2.27 -13.23 14.82
N MET A 54 -2.27 -14.31 14.03
CA MET A 54 -2.47 -14.27 12.58
C MET A 54 -3.79 -13.61 12.15
N SER A 55 -4.83 -13.64 12.98
CA SER A 55 -6.10 -12.98 12.66
C SER A 55 -5.94 -11.48 12.41
N ALA A 56 -5.04 -10.81 13.14
CA ALA A 56 -4.74 -9.40 12.93
C ALA A 56 -4.01 -9.15 11.61
N TYR A 57 -3.09 -10.04 11.24
CA TYR A 57 -2.37 -9.96 9.97
C TYR A 57 -3.29 -10.25 8.78
N VAL A 58 -4.17 -11.25 8.88
CA VAL A 58 -5.16 -11.57 7.84
C VAL A 58 -6.11 -10.40 7.61
N ARG A 59 -6.53 -9.65 8.65
CA ARG A 59 -7.33 -8.43 8.44
C ARG A 59 -6.60 -7.38 7.61
N LEU A 60 -5.30 -7.19 7.81
CA LEU A 60 -4.50 -6.30 6.98
C LEU A 60 -4.47 -6.80 5.53
N GLN A 61 -4.23 -8.10 5.33
CA GLN A 61 -4.20 -8.70 3.99
C GLN A 61 -5.55 -8.57 3.27
N GLU A 62 -6.68 -8.84 3.94
CA GLU A 62 -8.02 -8.66 3.37
C GLU A 62 -8.31 -7.19 3.04
N GLN A 63 -7.83 -6.26 3.88
CA GLN A 63 -7.88 -4.85 3.57
C GLN A 63 -7.09 -4.54 2.29
N GLU A 64 -5.87 -5.06 2.14
CA GLU A 64 -5.08 -4.89 0.92
C GLU A 64 -5.81 -5.42 -0.32
N PHE A 65 -6.43 -6.61 -0.24
CA PHE A 65 -7.24 -7.15 -1.35
C PHE A 65 -8.43 -6.25 -1.69
N SER A 66 -9.15 -5.72 -0.69
CA SER A 66 -10.26 -4.79 -0.93
C SER A 66 -9.81 -3.47 -1.57
N LEU A 67 -8.54 -3.09 -1.46
CA LEU A 67 -8.01 -1.89 -2.09
C LEU A 67 -7.65 -2.10 -3.58
N GLU A 68 -7.57 -3.36 -4.05
CA GLU A 68 -7.24 -3.64 -5.45
C GLU A 68 -8.27 -3.04 -6.42
N GLU A 69 -9.55 -2.97 -6.04
CA GLU A 69 -10.60 -2.34 -6.88
C GLU A 69 -10.36 -0.84 -7.13
N PHE A 70 -9.57 -0.20 -6.26
CA PHE A 70 -9.17 1.22 -6.36
C PHE A 70 -7.77 1.40 -6.97
N GLY A 71 -7.14 0.32 -7.45
CA GLY A 71 -5.83 0.36 -8.10
C GLY A 71 -4.63 0.11 -7.18
N TYR A 72 -4.83 -0.38 -5.95
CA TYR A 72 -3.73 -0.86 -5.11
C TYR A 72 -3.14 -2.16 -5.69
N THR A 73 -1.81 -2.28 -5.70
CA THR A 73 -1.14 -3.44 -6.32
C THR A 73 -0.14 -4.17 -5.42
N ALA A 74 0.15 -3.63 -4.24
CA ALA A 74 1.22 -4.12 -3.36
C ALA A 74 0.90 -5.45 -2.66
N THR A 75 -0.34 -5.96 -2.75
CA THR A 75 -0.68 -7.35 -2.37
C THR A 75 0.26 -8.35 -3.03
N ARG A 76 0.59 -8.09 -4.31
CA ARG A 76 1.58 -8.82 -5.12
C ARG A 76 2.95 -8.18 -4.95
N HIS A 77 3.50 -8.34 -3.76
CA HIS A 77 4.70 -7.64 -3.32
C HIS A 77 5.95 -8.03 -4.11
N GLN A 78 6.06 -9.24 -4.67
CA GLN A 78 7.20 -9.63 -5.51
C GLN A 78 7.21 -8.83 -6.82
N ARG A 79 6.05 -8.74 -7.48
CA ARG A 79 5.86 -7.84 -8.63
C ARG A 79 6.15 -6.39 -8.27
N GLU A 80 5.63 -5.90 -7.15
CA GLU A 80 5.72 -4.49 -6.76
C GLU A 80 7.16 -4.02 -6.56
N VAL A 81 8.04 -4.89 -6.02
CA VAL A 81 9.47 -4.60 -5.86
C VAL A 81 10.31 -4.90 -7.10
N GLY A 82 9.67 -5.29 -8.21
CA GLY A 82 10.31 -5.43 -9.52
C GLY A 82 10.88 -6.81 -9.84
N ALA A 83 10.44 -7.89 -9.19
CA ALA A 83 10.92 -9.24 -9.51
C ALA A 83 10.77 -9.57 -11.01
N GLY A 84 9.62 -9.26 -11.61
CA GLY A 84 9.39 -9.48 -13.04
C GLY A 84 10.24 -8.60 -13.96
N TYR A 85 10.61 -7.39 -13.51
CA TYR A 85 11.53 -6.54 -14.25
C TYR A 85 12.93 -7.18 -14.29
N PHE A 86 13.43 -7.69 -13.16
CA PHE A 86 14.72 -8.34 -13.11
C PHE A 86 14.73 -9.70 -13.82
N ASP A 87 13.61 -10.43 -13.83
CA ASP A 87 13.47 -11.63 -14.66
C ASP A 87 13.60 -11.29 -16.15
N ALA A 88 12.95 -10.22 -16.64
CA ALA A 88 13.08 -9.79 -18.03
C ALA A 88 14.51 -9.36 -18.40
N VAL A 89 15.22 -8.72 -17.47
CA VAL A 89 16.65 -8.38 -17.65
C VAL A 89 17.50 -9.66 -17.76
N LEU A 90 17.27 -10.62 -16.87
CA LEU A 90 18.01 -11.89 -16.88
C LEU A 90 17.73 -12.71 -18.15
N ASP A 91 16.47 -12.75 -18.57
CA ASP A 91 16.05 -13.44 -19.78
C ASP A 91 16.71 -12.83 -21.03
N ALA A 92 16.74 -11.49 -21.12
CA ALA A 92 17.41 -10.78 -22.21
C ALA A 92 18.93 -11.04 -22.25
N VAL A 93 19.60 -11.10 -21.10
CA VAL A 93 21.06 -11.36 -21.02
C VAL A 93 21.40 -12.81 -21.34
N THR A 94 20.52 -13.74 -20.99
CA THR A 94 20.72 -15.19 -21.21
C THR A 94 20.18 -15.68 -22.54
N GLY A 95 19.55 -14.82 -23.33
CA GLY A 95 18.94 -15.21 -24.60
C GLY A 95 17.73 -16.15 -24.43
N GLY A 96 17.04 -16.10 -23.30
CA GLY A 96 15.88 -16.95 -23.02
C GLY A 96 16.20 -18.29 -22.35
N GLU A 97 17.47 -18.54 -21.97
CA GLU A 97 17.91 -19.85 -21.46
C GLU A 97 18.09 -19.89 -19.94
N SER A 98 17.64 -18.86 -19.20
CA SER A 98 17.75 -18.82 -17.75
C SER A 98 16.90 -19.91 -17.07
N SER A 99 17.51 -20.65 -16.14
CA SER A 99 16.84 -21.64 -15.29
C SER A 99 16.53 -21.14 -13.88
N THR A 100 16.86 -19.88 -13.58
CA THR A 100 16.80 -19.30 -12.23
C THR A 100 15.96 -18.02 -12.17
N LEU A 101 14.92 -17.91 -13.01
CA LEU A 101 13.93 -16.83 -12.91
C LEU A 101 13.19 -16.90 -11.57
N ALA A 102 12.82 -15.75 -11.02
CA ALA A 102 12.27 -15.62 -9.68
C ALA A 102 10.75 -15.80 -9.61
N LEU A 103 9.99 -15.30 -10.61
CA LEU A 103 8.53 -15.31 -10.55
C LEU A 103 7.92 -16.67 -10.90
N LYS A 104 8.51 -17.39 -11.86
CA LYS A 104 8.00 -18.69 -12.32
C LYS A 104 8.10 -19.73 -11.20
N GLY A 105 6.96 -20.28 -10.79
CA GLY A 105 6.88 -21.21 -9.66
C GLY A 105 6.96 -20.54 -8.28
N SER A 106 6.77 -19.22 -8.20
CA SER A 106 6.65 -18.52 -6.92
C SER A 106 5.27 -18.72 -6.29
N THR A 107 5.17 -18.60 -4.97
CA THR A 107 3.87 -18.63 -4.27
C THR A 107 2.97 -17.47 -4.69
N GLU A 108 3.53 -16.35 -5.16
CA GLU A 108 2.75 -15.23 -5.71
C GLU A 108 2.03 -15.64 -7.00
N GLU A 109 2.72 -16.33 -7.92
CA GLU A 109 2.11 -16.86 -9.15
C GLU A 109 1.00 -17.87 -8.85
N GLU A 110 1.18 -18.71 -7.82
CA GLU A 110 0.24 -19.79 -7.50
C GLU A 110 -0.98 -19.33 -6.68
N GLN A 111 -0.79 -18.39 -5.73
CA GLN A 111 -1.78 -18.10 -4.69
C GLN A 111 -2.45 -16.73 -4.81
N PHE A 112 -1.93 -15.83 -5.63
CA PHE A 112 -2.45 -14.47 -5.82
C PHE A 112 -3.19 -14.31 -7.16
N VAL A 113 -3.71 -15.42 -7.68
CA VAL A 113 -4.62 -15.45 -8.84
C VAL A 113 -6.05 -15.10 -8.40
N PRO A 114 -6.86 -14.46 -9.26
CA PRO A 114 -8.29 -14.28 -8.98
C PRO A 114 -8.95 -15.62 -8.68
N ALA A 115 -9.80 -15.67 -7.66
CA ALA A 115 -10.54 -16.90 -7.35
C ALA A 115 -11.31 -17.37 -8.62
N PRO A 116 -11.33 -18.68 -8.91
CA PRO A 116 -12.06 -19.19 -10.05
C PRO A 116 -13.53 -18.75 -9.96
N THR A 117 -14.03 -18.18 -11.06
CA THR A 117 -15.42 -17.74 -11.15
C THR A 117 -16.32 -18.97 -11.06
N ALA A 118 -17.21 -19.00 -10.06
CA ALA A 118 -18.18 -20.07 -9.85
C ALA A 118 -19.31 -20.06 -10.89
#